data_AF-A0A497AEQ2-F1
#
_entry.id   AF-A0A497AEQ2-F1
#
_cell.length_a   1.000
_cell.length_b   1.000
_cell.length_c   1.000
_cell.angle_alpha   90.00
_cell.angle_beta   90.00
_cell.angle_gamma   90.00
#
_symmetry.space_group_name_H-M   'P 1'
#
loop_
_entity.id
_entity.type
_entity.pdbx_description
1 polymer ?
#
loop_
_entity_poly.entity_id
_entity_poly.type
_entity_poly.pdbx_seq_one_letter_code
_entity_poly.pdbx_strand_id
1 'polypeptide(L)'
;MPQNLLKNGEFEADWGEEKSHRCRIFPKDAEPYEREIGNIFVPPGWVFWFRHEPGVWDQPEGRDAWKQHDPRRVHSGEKAYMYFTFFRKHDAGLFQQVQVTPGTRLRLTAWAHAWSNHKDGPHPDDGRWSEGPGYEAGFLLEGEAPNSDWENFTFYVGIDPTGGTDPFADTVVWGMGRTSITNMPKSPPSRWLLRLTL
;
A
#
# COMPACT_ATOMS: atom_id res chain seq x y z
N MET A 1 24.67 9.97 -7.42
CA MET A 1 23.56 9.42 -6.60
C MET A 1 22.59 8.73 -7.53
N PRO A 2 21.96 7.61 -7.14
CA PRO A 2 20.91 7.01 -7.95
C PRO A 2 19.76 8.02 -8.13
N GLN A 3 19.28 8.18 -9.36
CA GLN A 3 18.16 9.07 -9.67
C GLN A 3 16.86 8.46 -9.15
N ASN A 4 16.06 9.23 -8.43
CA ASN A 4 14.68 8.83 -8.12
C ASN A 4 13.83 9.05 -9.39
N LEU A 5 13.17 7.98 -9.86
CA LEU A 5 12.32 8.01 -11.04
C LEU A 5 10.85 8.25 -10.69
N LEU A 6 10.46 8.07 -9.42
CA LEU A 6 9.11 8.31 -8.96
C LEU A 6 8.82 9.81 -8.88
N LYS A 7 7.66 10.20 -9.41
CA LYS A 7 7.03 11.49 -9.13
C LYS A 7 6.22 11.38 -7.85
N ASN A 8 6.39 12.35 -6.95
CA ASN A 8 5.65 12.41 -5.69
C ASN A 8 5.74 11.09 -4.89
N GLY A 9 6.95 10.50 -4.80
CA GLY A 9 7.18 9.24 -4.08
C GLY A 9 7.14 9.38 -2.56
N GLU A 10 7.26 10.62 -2.10
CA GLU A 10 7.18 11.09 -0.73
C GLU A 10 5.77 11.55 -0.32
N PHE A 11 4.82 11.63 -1.26
CA PHE A 11 3.43 12.06 -1.05
C PHE A 11 3.23 13.53 -0.63
N GLU A 12 4.26 14.36 -0.73
CA GLU A 12 4.26 15.76 -0.27
C GLU A 12 3.54 16.74 -1.20
N ALA A 13 3.24 16.35 -2.45
CA ALA A 13 2.51 17.22 -3.38
C ALA A 13 1.18 17.72 -2.78
N ASP A 14 0.65 18.84 -3.29
CA ASP A 14 -0.70 19.26 -2.94
C ASP A 14 -1.72 18.42 -3.73
N TRP A 15 -2.56 17.68 -3.01
CA TRP A 15 -3.56 16.81 -3.61
C TRP A 15 -4.74 17.60 -4.21
N GLY A 16 -4.80 18.91 -3.94
CA GLY A 16 -5.66 19.85 -4.64
C GLY A 16 -5.22 20.17 -6.07
N GLU A 17 -3.93 19.99 -6.41
CA GLU A 17 -3.39 20.25 -7.76
C GLU A 17 -3.89 19.22 -8.76
N GLU A 18 -3.87 17.94 -8.37
CA GLU A 18 -4.48 16.82 -9.10
C GLU A 18 -5.46 16.11 -8.17
N LYS A 19 -6.70 16.58 -8.12
CA LYS A 19 -7.79 15.88 -7.40
C LYS A 19 -8.16 14.59 -8.12
N SER A 20 -7.33 13.57 -7.96
CA SER A 20 -7.56 12.26 -8.56
C SER A 20 -8.32 11.35 -7.60
N HIS A 21 -9.39 10.77 -8.11
CA HIS A 21 -10.10 9.65 -7.50
C HIS A 21 -9.97 8.38 -8.34
N ARG A 22 -9.04 8.40 -9.30
CA ARG A 22 -8.93 7.41 -10.37
C ARG A 22 -8.41 6.09 -9.83
N CYS A 23 -9.26 5.08 -9.89
CA CYS A 23 -8.94 3.72 -9.49
C CYS A 23 -8.93 2.79 -10.71
N ARG A 24 -7.99 1.84 -10.75
CA ARG A 24 -8.02 0.68 -11.63
C ARG A 24 -8.52 -0.53 -10.85
N ILE A 25 -9.68 -1.04 -11.22
CA ILE A 25 -10.43 -2.05 -10.47
C ILE A 25 -10.25 -3.38 -11.18
N PHE A 26 -9.93 -4.42 -10.41
CA PHE A 26 -9.73 -5.78 -10.91
C PHE A 26 -10.82 -6.70 -10.36
N PRO A 27 -12.00 -6.76 -11.01
CA PRO A 27 -13.08 -7.65 -10.57
C PRO A 27 -12.70 -9.12 -10.80
N LYS A 28 -13.21 -10.03 -9.96
CA LYS A 28 -12.90 -11.48 -10.06
C LYS A 28 -13.30 -12.10 -11.40
N ASP A 29 -14.49 -11.78 -11.89
CA ASP A 29 -15.11 -12.46 -13.05
C ASP A 29 -15.36 -11.50 -14.23
N ALA A 30 -14.57 -10.44 -14.35
CA ALA A 30 -14.68 -9.48 -15.45
C ALA A 30 -13.34 -8.82 -15.77
N GLU A 31 -13.30 -8.14 -16.91
CA GLU A 31 -12.12 -7.38 -17.32
C GLU A 31 -11.86 -6.19 -16.38
N PRO A 32 -10.58 -5.85 -16.12
CA PRO A 32 -10.25 -4.67 -15.34
C PRO A 32 -10.76 -3.39 -15.99
N TYR A 33 -11.25 -2.46 -15.18
CA TYR A 33 -11.78 -1.19 -15.66
C TYR A 33 -11.37 -0.03 -14.74
N GLU A 34 -11.50 1.18 -15.24
CA GLU A 34 -11.19 2.39 -14.48
C GLU A 34 -12.46 3.10 -14.03
N ARG A 35 -12.41 3.68 -12.84
CA ARG A 35 -13.51 4.44 -12.26
C ARG A 35 -13.01 5.45 -11.24
N GLU A 36 -13.70 6.58 -11.14
CA GLU A 36 -13.53 7.50 -10.02
C GLU A 36 -14.36 7.05 -8.81
N ILE A 37 -13.70 6.94 -7.65
CA ILE A 37 -14.31 6.53 -6.39
C ILE A 37 -14.07 7.64 -5.36
N GLY A 38 -15.15 8.33 -4.96
CA GLY A 38 -15.07 9.56 -4.16
C GLY A 38 -14.45 9.42 -2.76
N ASN A 39 -14.43 8.21 -2.19
CA ASN A 39 -13.76 7.94 -0.89
C ASN A 39 -12.35 7.34 -1.05
N ILE A 40 -11.80 7.35 -2.27
CA ILE A 40 -10.41 7.01 -2.54
C ILE A 40 -9.76 8.24 -3.16
N PHE A 41 -9.08 9.02 -2.32
CA PHE A 41 -8.22 10.10 -2.75
C PHE A 41 -6.90 9.48 -3.21
N VAL A 42 -6.45 9.82 -4.42
CA VAL A 42 -5.25 9.25 -5.03
C VAL A 42 -4.18 10.33 -5.09
N PRO A 43 -2.94 10.06 -4.62
CA PRO A 43 -1.89 11.05 -4.67
C PRO A 43 -1.58 11.48 -6.11
N PRO A 44 -1.27 12.77 -6.36
CA PRO A 44 -0.84 13.24 -7.67
C PRO A 44 0.26 12.36 -8.27
N GLY A 45 0.14 12.04 -9.56
CA GLY A 45 1.07 11.15 -10.28
C GLY A 45 0.94 9.64 -9.97
N TRP A 46 0.00 9.20 -9.14
CA TRP A 46 -0.22 7.78 -8.84
C TRP A 46 -1.57 7.28 -9.36
N VAL A 47 -1.68 5.96 -9.52
CA VAL A 47 -2.95 5.26 -9.75
C VAL A 47 -3.20 4.30 -8.60
N PHE A 48 -4.40 4.36 -8.01
CA PHE A 48 -4.83 3.38 -7.03
C PHE A 48 -5.42 2.16 -7.71
N TRP A 49 -5.14 0.97 -7.21
CA TRP A 49 -5.73 -0.26 -7.68
C TRP A 49 -6.22 -1.14 -6.54
N PHE A 50 -7.24 -1.94 -6.81
CA PHE A 50 -7.67 -2.98 -5.88
C PHE A 50 -8.33 -4.15 -6.61
N ARG A 51 -8.19 -5.35 -6.04
CA ARG A 51 -9.00 -6.52 -6.38
C ARG A 51 -10.41 -6.33 -5.86
N HIS A 52 -11.41 -6.69 -6.65
CA HIS A 52 -12.80 -6.56 -6.28
C HIS A 52 -13.56 -7.89 -6.40
N GLU A 53 -13.85 -8.46 -5.23
CA GLU A 53 -14.68 -9.65 -5.06
C GLU A 53 -15.51 -9.41 -3.79
N PRO A 54 -16.72 -8.83 -3.90
CA PRO A 54 -17.52 -8.47 -2.73
C PRO A 54 -17.63 -9.61 -1.70
N GLY A 55 -17.33 -9.31 -0.44
CA GLY A 55 -17.31 -10.29 0.65
C GLY A 55 -16.00 -11.10 0.79
N VAL A 56 -15.07 -10.99 -0.17
CA VAL A 56 -13.73 -11.59 -0.09
C VAL A 56 -12.65 -10.53 -0.18
N TRP A 57 -12.70 -9.68 -1.21
CA TRP A 57 -11.82 -8.54 -1.45
C TRP A 57 -12.67 -7.31 -1.74
N ASP A 58 -12.92 -6.55 -0.68
CA ASP A 58 -13.82 -5.42 -0.73
C ASP A 58 -13.10 -4.11 -1.07
N GLN A 59 -13.87 -3.13 -1.55
CA GLN A 59 -13.37 -1.79 -1.83
C GLN A 59 -12.81 -1.13 -0.54
N PRO A 60 -11.55 -0.67 -0.56
CA PRO A 60 -10.98 0.12 0.52
C PRO A 60 -11.40 1.59 0.45
N GLU A 61 -11.06 2.33 1.49
CA GLU A 61 -11.02 3.80 1.49
C GLU A 61 -9.57 4.24 1.48
N GLY A 62 -9.24 5.33 0.78
CA GLY A 62 -7.87 5.80 0.61
C GLY A 62 -7.77 7.30 0.80
N ARG A 63 -6.77 7.78 1.55
CA ARG A 63 -6.53 9.19 1.83
C ARG A 63 -5.09 9.47 2.24
N ASP A 64 -4.73 10.74 2.27
CA ASP A 64 -3.51 11.19 2.91
C ASP A 64 -3.57 11.01 4.45
N ALA A 65 -2.41 10.73 5.02
CA ALA A 65 -2.16 10.76 6.45
C ALA A 65 -1.18 11.90 6.73
N TRP A 66 -1.52 12.78 7.66
CA TRP A 66 -0.67 13.92 8.01
C TRP A 66 0.03 13.69 9.35
N LYS A 67 1.31 14.07 9.39
CA LYS A 67 2.15 14.01 10.58
C LYS A 67 1.62 14.83 11.73
N GLN A 68 0.99 15.98 11.45
CA GLN A 68 0.34 16.81 12.47
C GLN A 68 -0.82 16.11 13.19
N HIS A 69 -1.46 15.12 12.54
CA HIS A 69 -2.57 14.35 13.13
C HIS A 69 -2.06 13.11 13.86
N ASP A 70 -1.12 12.40 13.24
CA ASP A 70 -0.46 11.26 13.87
C ASP A 70 0.96 11.09 13.31
N PRO A 71 2.01 11.52 14.02
CA PRO A 71 3.38 11.47 13.52
C PRO A 71 3.88 10.03 13.34
N ARG A 72 3.20 9.04 13.91
CA ARG A 72 3.57 7.63 13.78
C ARG A 72 3.18 7.05 12.42
N ARG A 73 2.28 7.72 11.69
CA ARG A 73 1.81 7.33 10.34
C ARG A 73 2.69 7.87 9.22
N VAL A 74 3.66 8.71 9.54
CA VAL A 74 4.52 9.39 8.56
C VAL A 74 5.98 9.05 8.86
N HIS A 75 6.63 8.36 7.92
CA HIS A 75 8.04 7.99 8.04
C HIS A 75 8.98 9.20 7.89
N SER A 76 8.66 10.10 6.94
CA SER A 76 9.46 11.29 6.60
C SER A 76 8.56 12.34 5.97
N GLY A 77 8.95 13.62 6.01
CA GLY A 77 8.13 14.71 5.49
C GLY A 77 6.95 15.04 6.41
N GLU A 78 5.84 15.46 5.81
CA GLU A 78 4.59 15.82 6.48
C GLU A 78 3.42 14.89 6.11
N LYS A 79 3.52 14.13 5.01
CA LYS A 79 2.46 13.26 4.51
C LYS A 79 2.91 11.80 4.32
N ALA A 80 1.92 10.91 4.37
CA ALA A 80 2.01 9.55 3.88
C ALA A 80 0.68 9.18 3.19
N TYR A 81 0.67 8.07 2.46
CA TYR A 81 -0.59 7.49 2.00
C TYR A 81 -1.11 6.42 2.94
N MET A 82 -2.42 6.40 3.13
CA MET A 82 -3.10 5.39 3.91
C MET A 82 -4.36 4.92 3.20
N TYR A 83 -4.59 3.62 3.22
CA TYR A 83 -5.87 3.02 2.85
C TYR A 83 -6.25 1.93 3.84
N PHE A 84 -7.55 1.72 4.02
CA PHE A 84 -8.09 0.82 5.03
C PHE A 84 -9.44 0.22 4.63
N THR A 85 -9.83 -0.84 5.32
CA THR A 85 -11.19 -1.39 5.34
C THR A 85 -11.62 -1.64 6.77
N PHE A 86 -12.90 -1.44 7.06
CA PHE A 86 -13.48 -1.76 8.36
C PHE A 86 -14.24 -3.09 8.28
N PHE A 87 -13.89 -4.05 9.15
CA PHE A 87 -14.44 -5.42 9.22
C PHE A 87 -14.48 -6.19 7.88
N ARG A 88 -13.58 -5.84 6.96
CA ARG A 88 -13.48 -6.44 5.61
C ARG A 88 -12.02 -6.57 5.23
N LYS A 89 -11.73 -7.42 4.24
CA LYS A 89 -10.40 -7.58 3.66
C LYS A 89 -10.27 -6.76 2.39
N HIS A 90 -9.05 -6.35 2.06
CA HIS A 90 -8.71 -5.72 0.78
C HIS A 90 -7.37 -6.25 0.26
N ASP A 91 -7.23 -6.26 -1.07
CA ASP A 91 -5.94 -6.42 -1.76
C ASP A 91 -5.82 -5.24 -2.72
N ALA A 92 -4.93 -4.31 -2.39
CA ALA A 92 -4.87 -3.00 -3.00
C ALA A 92 -3.47 -2.41 -2.91
N GLY A 93 -3.23 -1.38 -3.72
CA GLY A 93 -2.00 -0.60 -3.66
C GLY A 93 -2.00 0.58 -4.62
N LEU A 94 -0.83 1.19 -4.73
CA LEU A 94 -0.55 2.26 -5.67
C LEU A 94 0.44 1.79 -6.73
N PHE A 95 0.30 2.33 -7.95
CA PHE A 95 1.34 2.21 -8.97
C PHE A 95 1.62 3.49 -9.72
N GLN A 96 2.82 3.58 -10.28
CA GLN A 96 3.22 4.62 -11.23
C GLN A 96 4.03 3.99 -12.37
N GLN A 97 3.79 4.43 -13.60
CA GLN A 97 4.60 4.10 -14.76
C GLN A 97 5.75 5.11 -14.91
N VAL A 98 6.98 4.62 -15.02
CA VAL A 98 8.17 5.45 -15.27
C VAL A 98 8.88 5.00 -16.54
N GLN A 99 9.47 5.95 -17.26
CA GLN A 99 10.21 5.71 -18.49
C GLN A 99 11.65 5.31 -18.18
N VAL A 100 12.12 4.19 -18.73
CA VAL A 100 13.47 3.67 -18.49
C VAL A 100 14.11 3.11 -19.74
N THR A 101 15.43 3.26 -19.89
CA THR A 101 16.16 2.62 -20.98
C THR A 101 16.22 1.11 -20.78
N PRO A 102 15.98 0.27 -21.82
CA PRO A 102 16.12 -1.17 -21.72
C PRO A 102 17.48 -1.60 -21.15
N GLY A 103 17.49 -2.58 -20.25
CA GLY A 103 18.70 -3.06 -19.57
C GLY A 103 19.13 -2.23 -18.34
N THR A 104 18.41 -1.15 -18.00
CA THR A 104 18.67 -0.39 -16.78
C THR A 104 18.42 -1.26 -15.54
N ARG A 105 19.41 -1.31 -14.64
CA ARG A 105 19.22 -1.94 -13.32
C ARG A 105 18.45 -1.00 -12.41
N LEU A 106 17.37 -1.51 -11.83
CA LEU A 106 16.46 -0.72 -11.02
C LEU A 106 16.29 -1.35 -9.64
N ARG A 107 15.99 -0.48 -8.67
CA ARG A 107 15.65 -0.87 -7.31
C ARG A 107 14.49 -0.01 -6.85
N LEU A 108 13.40 -0.66 -6.46
CA LEU A 108 12.31 -0.02 -5.76
C LEU A 108 12.43 -0.33 -4.26
N THR A 109 12.22 0.68 -3.44
CA THR A 109 12.17 0.58 -1.97
C THR A 109 11.09 1.51 -1.48
N ALA A 110 10.41 1.14 -0.41
CA ALA A 110 9.40 1.99 0.18
C ALA A 110 9.11 1.60 1.64
N TRP A 111 8.52 2.51 2.41
CA TRP A 111 8.19 2.31 3.81
C TRP A 111 6.70 2.14 3.99
N ALA A 112 6.25 1.24 4.86
CA ALA A 112 4.97 1.37 5.53
C ALA A 112 4.90 0.44 6.73
N HIS A 113 3.76 0.57 7.36
CA HIS A 113 3.34 -0.08 8.56
C HIS A 113 1.82 -0.27 8.45
N ALA A 114 1.28 -1.16 9.26
CA ALA A 114 -0.14 -1.26 9.50
C ALA A 114 -0.41 -1.49 10.99
N TRP A 115 -1.71 -1.44 11.29
CA TRP A 115 -2.30 -1.75 12.57
C TRP A 115 -3.67 -2.35 12.31
N SER A 116 -4.02 -3.41 13.04
CA SER A 116 -5.34 -4.07 13.03
C SER A 116 -5.78 -4.32 14.45
N ASN A 117 -7.07 -4.18 14.71
CA ASN A 117 -7.68 -4.48 15.99
C ASN A 117 -8.93 -5.34 15.78
N HIS A 118 -9.23 -6.21 16.74
CA HIS A 118 -10.40 -7.08 16.67
C HIS A 118 -11.38 -6.76 17.80
N LYS A 119 -12.67 -6.64 17.47
CA LYS A 119 -13.75 -6.34 18.44
C LYS A 119 -13.89 -7.34 19.59
N ASP A 120 -13.46 -8.59 19.35
CA ASP A 120 -13.48 -9.67 20.34
C ASP A 120 -12.05 -9.94 20.90
N GLY A 121 -11.10 -9.07 20.58
CA GLY A 121 -9.73 -9.13 21.05
C GLY A 121 -9.57 -8.59 22.47
N PRO A 122 -8.34 -8.61 23.03
CA PRO A 122 -8.07 -8.18 24.39
C PRO A 122 -8.20 -6.67 24.62
N HIS A 123 -8.07 -5.86 23.57
CA HIS A 123 -8.11 -4.38 23.64
C HIS A 123 -8.93 -3.77 22.48
N PRO A 124 -10.24 -4.08 22.37
CA PRO A 124 -11.03 -3.81 21.16
C PRO A 124 -11.27 -2.33 20.85
N ASP A 125 -11.10 -1.45 21.84
CA ASP A 125 -11.32 0.00 21.72
C ASP A 125 -10.01 0.81 21.84
N ASP A 126 -8.86 0.14 21.82
CA ASP A 126 -7.56 0.81 21.93
C ASP A 126 -6.91 0.99 20.55
N GLY A 127 -6.98 2.21 20.03
CA GLY A 127 -6.30 2.61 18.78
C GLY A 127 -4.77 2.52 18.82
N ARG A 128 -4.18 2.08 19.93
CA ARG A 128 -2.75 1.79 20.09
C ARG A 128 -2.43 0.29 20.13
N TRP A 129 -3.43 -0.58 20.26
CA TRP A 129 -3.24 -2.02 20.33
C TRP A 129 -3.41 -2.67 18.96
N SER A 130 -2.36 -3.30 18.42
CA SER A 130 -2.54 -4.19 17.27
C SER A 130 -2.65 -5.64 17.69
N GLU A 131 -3.59 -6.38 17.10
CA GLU A 131 -3.53 -7.84 17.18
C GLU A 131 -2.21 -8.34 16.58
N GLY A 132 -1.56 -9.26 17.29
CA GLY A 132 -0.23 -9.75 16.99
C GLY A 132 0.82 -9.14 17.93
N PRO A 133 1.45 -8.01 17.59
CA PRO A 133 2.52 -7.41 18.40
C PRO A 133 2.03 -6.60 19.61
N GLY A 134 0.72 -6.42 19.79
CA GLY A 134 0.17 -5.61 20.88
C GLY A 134 0.56 -4.13 20.74
N TYR A 135 1.24 -3.61 21.77
CA TYR A 135 1.77 -2.24 21.77
C TYR A 135 3.15 -2.10 21.11
N GLU A 136 3.81 -3.22 20.81
CA GLU A 136 5.16 -3.23 20.27
C GLU A 136 5.18 -3.09 18.74
N ALA A 137 6.38 -2.96 18.19
CA ALA A 137 6.62 -3.09 16.76
C ALA A 137 6.87 -4.56 16.40
N GLY A 138 6.28 -5.02 15.30
CA GLY A 138 6.43 -6.35 14.75
C GLY A 138 6.89 -6.31 13.29
N PHE A 139 7.80 -7.21 12.94
CA PHE A 139 8.25 -7.46 11.56
C PHE A 139 8.44 -8.95 11.36
N LEU A 140 7.84 -9.50 10.31
CA LEU A 140 7.98 -10.90 9.89
C LEU A 140 8.05 -10.99 8.38
N LEU A 141 8.76 -11.99 7.86
CA LEU A 141 8.61 -12.35 6.45
C LEU A 141 7.28 -13.10 6.25
N GLU A 142 6.73 -13.00 5.05
CA GLU A 142 5.55 -13.79 4.67
C GLU A 142 5.79 -15.28 4.93
N GLY A 143 4.84 -15.91 5.62
CA GLY A 143 4.92 -17.32 6.01
C GLY A 143 5.62 -17.59 7.36
N GLU A 144 6.16 -16.56 8.03
CA GLU A 144 6.79 -16.69 9.36
C GLU A 144 5.85 -16.34 10.53
N ALA A 145 4.59 -16.04 10.24
CA ALA A 145 3.62 -15.66 11.27
C ALA A 145 3.39 -16.80 12.28
N PRO A 146 3.50 -16.54 13.60
CA PRO A 146 3.29 -17.56 14.62
C PRO A 146 1.81 -17.95 14.78
N ASN A 147 0.89 -17.08 14.36
CA ASN A 147 -0.56 -17.29 14.38
C ASN A 147 -1.27 -16.25 13.51
N SER A 148 -2.59 -16.37 13.36
CA SER A 148 -3.43 -15.47 12.56
C SER A 148 -3.42 -14.00 13.00
N ASP A 149 -3.12 -13.72 14.27
CA ASP A 149 -3.06 -12.33 14.76
C ASP A 149 -1.88 -11.58 14.13
N TRP A 150 -0.85 -12.30 13.70
CA TRP A 150 0.29 -11.76 12.96
C TRP A 150 0.11 -11.79 11.43
N GLU A 151 -1.01 -12.30 10.90
CA GLU A 151 -1.26 -12.45 9.46
C GLU A 151 -2.21 -11.37 8.88
N ASN A 152 -2.46 -10.31 9.65
CA ASN A 152 -3.45 -9.29 9.28
C ASN A 152 -3.08 -8.47 8.03
N PHE A 153 -1.78 -8.25 7.79
CA PHE A 153 -1.29 -7.47 6.65
C PHE A 153 -0.02 -8.07 6.08
N THR A 154 0.07 -8.13 4.74
CA THR A 154 1.29 -8.52 4.03
C THR A 154 1.61 -7.52 2.93
N PHE A 155 2.86 -7.12 2.88
CA PHE A 155 3.36 -6.02 2.09
C PHE A 155 4.51 -6.42 1.13
N TYR A 156 4.56 -5.84 -0.08
CA TYR A 156 5.26 -6.36 -1.26
C TYR A 156 5.63 -5.22 -2.22
N VAL A 157 6.90 -5.14 -2.54
CA VAL A 157 7.41 -4.16 -3.48
C VAL A 157 7.58 -4.83 -4.84
N GLY A 158 7.00 -4.28 -5.90
CA GLY A 158 7.00 -4.91 -7.23
C GLY A 158 7.55 -4.02 -8.34
N ILE A 159 8.13 -4.66 -9.36
CA ILE A 159 8.53 -4.03 -10.61
C ILE A 159 7.95 -4.80 -11.79
N ASP A 160 7.15 -4.16 -12.64
CA ASP A 160 6.80 -4.69 -13.96
C ASP A 160 7.76 -4.15 -15.03
N PRO A 161 8.69 -4.95 -15.58
CA PRO A 161 9.66 -4.53 -16.58
C PRO A 161 9.07 -4.32 -17.97
N THR A 162 7.83 -4.73 -18.19
CA THR A 162 7.12 -4.52 -19.48
C THR A 162 6.32 -3.23 -19.50
N GLY A 163 6.05 -2.67 -18.31
CA GLY A 163 5.27 -1.45 -18.17
C GLY A 163 3.78 -1.64 -18.23
N GLY A 164 3.30 -2.87 -18.11
CA GLY A 164 1.89 -3.18 -17.95
C GLY A 164 1.28 -2.48 -16.74
N THR A 165 -0.04 -2.34 -16.73
CA THR A 165 -0.84 -1.70 -15.67
C THR A 165 -1.66 -2.70 -14.84
N ASP A 166 -1.48 -4.00 -15.09
CA ASP A 166 -2.05 -5.11 -14.31
C ASP A 166 -1.09 -5.54 -13.19
N PRO A 167 -1.47 -5.44 -11.89
CA PRO A 167 -0.59 -5.82 -10.78
C PRO A 167 -0.51 -7.34 -10.60
N PHE A 168 -1.39 -8.08 -11.25
CA PHE A 168 -1.47 -9.55 -11.19
C PHE A 168 -0.83 -10.22 -12.40
N ALA A 169 -0.28 -9.46 -13.34
CA ALA A 169 0.43 -10.03 -14.48
C ALA A 169 1.67 -10.81 -14.04
N ASP A 170 1.93 -11.95 -14.69
CA ASP A 170 3.11 -12.79 -14.43
C ASP A 170 4.43 -12.08 -14.75
N THR A 171 4.38 -10.96 -15.46
CA THR A 171 5.54 -10.10 -15.74
C THR A 171 5.99 -9.31 -14.52
N VAL A 172 5.14 -9.13 -13.51
CA VAL A 172 5.49 -8.36 -12.31
C VAL A 172 6.46 -9.16 -11.45
N VAL A 173 7.66 -8.61 -11.25
CA VAL A 173 8.66 -9.15 -10.34
C VAL A 173 8.41 -8.58 -8.95
N TRP A 174 7.76 -9.36 -8.09
CA TRP A 174 7.54 -9.02 -6.69
C TRP A 174 8.75 -9.40 -5.83
N GLY A 175 9.10 -8.52 -4.89
CA GLY A 175 9.97 -8.86 -3.77
C GLY A 175 9.23 -9.67 -2.71
N MET A 176 10.00 -10.29 -1.81
CA MET A 176 9.47 -11.07 -0.68
C MET A 176 8.41 -10.28 0.11
N GLY A 177 7.26 -10.93 0.35
CA GLY A 177 6.22 -10.40 1.21
C GLY A 177 6.71 -10.19 2.64
N ARG A 178 6.24 -9.13 3.29
CA ARG A 178 6.61 -8.74 4.64
C ARG A 178 5.40 -8.30 5.42
N THR A 179 5.23 -8.79 6.63
CA THR A 179 4.25 -8.28 7.57
C THR A 179 4.95 -7.29 8.50
N SER A 180 4.47 -6.05 8.51
CA SER A 180 4.96 -5.00 9.41
C SER A 180 3.77 -4.40 10.14
N ILE A 181 3.68 -4.69 11.43
CA ILE A 181 2.58 -4.23 12.28
C ILE A 181 3.23 -3.40 13.39
N THR A 182 3.05 -2.08 13.38
CA THR A 182 3.72 -1.22 14.36
C THR A 182 2.86 -0.04 14.76
N ASN A 183 2.88 0.26 16.06
CA ASN A 183 2.34 1.51 16.60
C ASN A 183 3.41 2.62 16.74
N MET A 184 4.59 2.47 16.11
CA MET A 184 5.75 3.38 16.19
C MET A 184 6.50 3.46 14.84
N PRO A 185 7.18 4.58 14.52
CA PRO A 185 7.62 4.91 13.15
C PRO A 185 8.89 4.18 12.66
N LYS A 186 9.14 2.92 13.05
CA LYS A 186 10.42 2.26 12.73
C LYS A 186 10.28 0.79 12.32
N SER A 187 9.98 0.54 11.04
CA SER A 187 10.34 -0.72 10.36
C SER A 187 10.21 -0.63 8.82
N PRO A 188 11.10 -1.29 8.04
CA PRO A 188 11.10 -1.31 6.56
C PRO A 188 10.40 -2.57 6.00
N PRO A 189 10.31 -2.75 4.66
CA PRO A 189 9.46 -2.06 3.67
C PRO A 189 8.07 -2.70 3.47
N SER A 190 7.19 -1.98 2.76
CA SER A 190 5.76 -2.32 2.57
C SER A 190 5.25 -2.41 1.09
N ARG A 191 3.93 -2.52 0.79
CA ARG A 191 3.39 -2.84 -0.57
C ARG A 191 3.43 -1.62 -1.47
N TRP A 192 4.34 -1.59 -2.45
CA TRP A 192 4.45 -0.51 -3.44
C TRP A 192 4.83 -1.07 -4.80
N LEU A 193 4.06 -0.76 -5.85
CA LEU A 193 4.33 -1.25 -7.20
C LEU A 193 4.89 -0.10 -8.06
N LEU A 194 6.15 -0.19 -8.50
CA LEU A 194 6.70 0.65 -9.55
C LEU A 194 6.52 -0.08 -10.88
N ARG A 195 5.94 0.56 -11.89
CA ARG A 195 5.81 -0.03 -13.22
C ARG A 195 6.76 0.68 -14.18
N LEU A 196 7.38 -0.05 -15.10
CA LEU A 196 8.40 0.47 -16.01
C LEU A 196 7.88 0.44 -17.44
N THR A 197 7.45 1.58 -17.98
CA THR A 197 7.13 1.64 -19.41
C THR A 197 8.42 1.74 -20.21
N LEU A 198 8.61 0.82 -21.15
CA LEU A 198 9.64 0.85 -22.19
C LEU A 198 9.33 1.90 -23.26
#